data_AF-A0A838SJL8-F1
#
_entry.id   AF-A0A838SJL8-F1
#
_cell.length_a   1.000
_cell.length_b   1.000
_cell.length_c   1.000
_cell.angle_alpha   90.00
_cell.angle_beta   90.00
_cell.angle_gamma   90.00
#
_symmetry.space_group_name_H-M   'P 1'
#
loop_
_entity.id
_entity.type
_entity.pdbx_description
1 polymer ?
#
loop_
_entity_poly.entity_id
_entity_poly.type
_entity_poly.pdbx_seq_one_letter_code
_entity_poly.pdbx_strand_id
1 'polypeptide(L)' 'MGMGYAEVYQYEEGTLIIDLLDAKPPQHILWRGVAKGVVDWQGTTGGQTGLINEAVQKVLAQFPPKRS' A
#
# COMPACT_ATOMS: atom_id res chain seq x y z
N MET A 1 -20.42 -38.80 8.98
CA MET A 1 -20.44 -37.60 8.11
C MET A 1 -20.01 -36.43 9.00
N GLY A 2 -18.73 -36.05 8.98
CA GLY A 2 -18.24 -34.92 9.78
C GLY A 2 -18.44 -33.62 9.02
N MET A 3 -19.29 -32.72 9.52
CA MET A 3 -19.37 -31.36 8.98
C MET A 3 -18.15 -30.58 9.49
N GLY A 4 -17.16 -30.41 8.62
CA GLY A 4 -16.09 -29.45 8.84
C GLY A 4 -16.63 -28.05 8.57
N TYR A 5 -16.69 -27.22 9.60
CA TYR A 5 -16.96 -25.79 9.42
C TYR A 5 -15.71 -25.16 8.80
N ALA A 6 -15.85 -24.60 7.60
CA ALA A 6 -14.83 -23.75 7.01
C ALA A 6 -15.09 -22.32 7.46
N GLU A 7 -14.19 -21.74 8.25
CA GLU A 7 -14.22 -20.31 8.55
C GLU A 7 -13.65 -19.55 7.34
N VAL A 8 -14.49 -18.70 6.73
CA VAL A 8 -14.10 -17.81 5.63
C VAL A 8 -13.82 -16.43 6.21
N TYR A 9 -12.56 -15.99 6.13
CA TYR A 9 -12.16 -14.64 6.52
C TYR A 9 -12.20 -13.73 5.29
N GLN A 10 -13.05 -12.69 5.33
CA GLN A 10 -13.10 -11.65 4.31
C GLN A 10 -12.21 -10.49 4.75
N TYR A 11 -11.36 -10.02 3.85
CA TYR A 11 -10.50 -8.87 4.07
C TYR A 11 -10.60 -7.91 2.89
N GLU A 12 -10.46 -6.61 3.15
CA GLU A 12 -10.36 -5.63 2.08
C GLU A 12 -8.88 -5.46 1.68
N GLU A 13 -8.58 -5.50 0.38
CA GLU A 13 -7.25 -5.20 -0.12
C GLU A 13 -7.22 -3.75 -0.64
N GLY A 14 -6.38 -2.92 -0.04
CA GLY A 14 -6.12 -1.55 -0.47
C GLY A 14 -4.90 -1.46 -1.38
N THR A 15 -4.89 -0.46 -2.26
CA THR A 15 -3.71 -0.13 -3.09
C THR A 15 -3.29 1.32 -2.84
N LEU A 16 -2.01 1.54 -2.55
CA LEU A 16 -1.36 2.85 -2.45
C LEU A 16 -0.48 3.08 -3.68
N ILE A 17 -0.68 4.20 -4.37
CA ILE A 17 0.13 4.63 -5.51
C ILE A 17 0.77 5.97 -5.16
N ILE A 18 2.09 6.08 -5.33
CA ILE A 18 2.85 7.31 -5.12
C ILE A 18 3.57 7.69 -6.42
N ASP A 19 3.25 8.86 -6.96
CA ASP A 19 3.87 9.43 -8.16
C ASP A 19 4.81 10.57 -7.80
N LEU A 20 6.05 10.49 -8.30
CA LEU A 20 7.00 11.60 -8.27
C LEU A 20 7.01 12.24 -9.66
N LEU A 21 6.65 13.52 -9.72
CA LEU A 21 6.52 14.30 -10.96
C LEU A 21 7.68 15.30 -11.12
N ASP A 22 8.05 15.62 -12.36
CA ASP A 22 8.82 16.84 -12.65
C ASP A 22 7.92 18.05 -12.39
N ALA A 23 8.41 19.00 -11.59
CA ALA A 23 7.71 20.24 -11.30
C ALA A 23 7.66 21.20 -12.51
N LYS A 24 8.50 20.98 -13.52
CA LYS A 24 8.52 21.79 -14.75
C LYS A 24 7.41 21.36 -15.69
N PRO A 25 6.67 22.30 -16.29
CA PRO A 25 5.78 21.99 -17.39
C PRO A 25 6.55 21.52 -18.64
N PRO A 26 6.03 20.53 -19.39
CA PRO A 26 4.89 19.70 -19.04
C PRO A 26 5.25 18.69 -17.93
N GLN A 27 4.32 18.44 -17.00
CA GLN A 27 4.56 17.51 -15.88
C GLN A 27 4.76 16.09 -16.41
N HIS A 28 5.91 15.48 -16.06
CA HIS A 28 6.24 14.10 -16.40
C HIS A 28 6.40 13.27 -15.13
N ILE A 29 5.92 12.02 -15.13
CA ILE A 29 6.20 11.07 -14.04
C ILE A 29 7.66 10.62 -14.16
N LEU A 30 8.44 10.91 -13.13
CA LEU A 30 9.83 10.48 -12.99
C LEU A 30 9.92 9.10 -12.36
N TRP A 31 8.98 8.77 -11.47
CA TRP A 31 8.92 7.50 -10.77
C TRP A 31 7.51 7.23 -10.22
N ARG A 32 7.14 5.95 -10.15
CA ARG A 32 5.92 5.47 -9.50
C ARG A 32 6.23 4.30 -8.58
N GLY A 33 5.78 4.41 -7.34
CA GLY A 33 5.78 3.32 -6.37
C GLY A 33 4.37 2.78 -6.15
N VAL A 34 4.24 1.46 -5.98
CA VAL A 34 2.96 0.79 -5.73
C VAL A 34 3.10 -0.13 -4.52
N ALA A 35 2.18 -0.03 -3.57
CA ALA A 35 2.01 -0.99 -2.49
C ALA A 35 0.58 -1.50 -2.45
N LYS A 36 0.43 -2.77 -2.09
CA LYS A 36 -0.85 -3.42 -1.82
C LYS A 36 -0.81 -4.03 -0.43
N GLY A 37 -1.93 -4.02 0.26
CA GLY A 37 -2.01 -4.56 1.61
C GLY A 37 -3.44 -4.79 2.06
N VAL A 38 -3.59 -5.73 2.99
CA VAL A 38 -4.85 -5.94 3.68
C VAL A 38 -5.13 -4.75 4.58
N VAL A 39 -6.32 -4.18 4.44
CA VAL A 39 -6.82 -3.12 5.31
C VAL A 39 -7.88 -3.73 6.21
N ASP A 40 -7.51 -3.99 7.46
CA ASP A 40 -8.47 -4.37 8.49
C ASP A 40 -9.02 -3.10 9.15
N TRP A 41 -10.21 -2.71 8.71
CA TRP A 41 -10.89 -1.50 9.17
C TRP A 41 -11.45 -1.61 10.60
N GLN A 42 -11.52 -2.81 11.18
CA GLN A 42 -12.21 -3.06 12.45
C GLN A 42 -11.25 -3.18 13.65
N GLY A 43 -9.97 -3.49 13.43
CA GLY A 43 -9.04 -3.87 14.51
C GLY A 43 -8.08 -2.80 15.05
N THR A 44 -7.82 -1.69 14.36
CA THR A 44 -6.72 -0.80 14.75
C THR A 44 -7.15 0.31 15.71
N THR A 45 -7.11 0.02 17.01
CA THR A 45 -7.08 1.07 18.05
C THR A 45 -5.70 1.77 17.97
N GLY A 46 -5.63 2.92 17.28
CA GLY A 46 -4.36 3.58 16.97
C GLY A 46 -4.27 4.17 15.56
N GLY A 47 -5.26 3.90 14.71
CA GLY A 47 -5.56 4.69 13.52
C GLY A 47 -4.90 4.20 12.23
N GLN A 48 -5.69 4.23 11.17
CA GLN A 48 -5.34 3.95 9.77
C GLN A 48 -4.06 4.68 9.31
N THR A 49 -3.74 5.82 9.94
CA THR A 49 -2.54 6.62 9.72
C THR A 49 -1.24 5.84 9.92
N GLY A 50 -1.16 4.95 10.91
CA GLY A 50 0.06 4.16 11.17
C GLY A 50 0.40 3.22 10.02
N LEU A 51 -0.61 2.47 9.54
CA LEU A 51 -0.48 1.55 8.41
C LEU A 51 -0.10 2.28 7.12
N ILE A 52 -0.73 3.44 6.87
CA ILE A 52 -0.40 4.27 5.71
C ILE A 52 1.03 4.79 5.80
N ASN A 53 1.46 5.29 6.97
CA ASN A 53 2.83 5.79 7.16
C ASN A 53 3.88 4.70 6.91
N GLU A 54 3.65 3.49 7.40
CA GLU A 54 4.54 2.36 7.16
C GLU A 54 4.59 1.99 5.67
N ALA A 55 3.43 1.95 5.01
CA ALA A 55 3.35 1.69 3.57
C ALA A 55 4.11 2.75 2.76
N VAL A 56 3.94 4.04 3.09
CA VAL A 56 4.67 5.16 2.49
C VAL A 56 6.18 5.00 2.68
N GLN A 57 6.65 4.70 3.90
CA GLN A 57 8.07 4.49 4.18
C GLN A 57 8.66 3.35 3.34
N LYS A 58 7.97 2.21 3.27
CA LYS A 58 8.41 1.05 2.47
C LYS A 58 8.43 1.31 0.98
N VAL A 59 7.46 2.06 0.46
CA VAL A 59 7.40 2.44 -0.96
C VAL A 59 8.53 3.41 -1.30
N LEU A 60 8.71 4.46 -0.51
CA LEU A 60 9.73 5.48 -0.75
C LEU A 60 11.16 4.96 -0.52
N ALA A 61 11.36 3.93 0.31
CA ALA A 61 12.67 3.27 0.45
C ALA A 61 13.18 2.61 -0.84
N GLN A 62 12.30 2.38 -1.83
CA GLN A 62 12.66 1.85 -3.15
C GLN A 62 13.05 2.95 -4.14
N PHE A 63 12.90 4.21 -3.74
CA PHE A 63 13.34 5.37 -4.51
C PHE A 63 14.72 5.87 -4.02
N PRO A 64 15.62 6.28 -4.92
CA PRO A 64 15.53 6.13 -6.36
C PRO A 64 15.72 4.65 -6.77
N PRO A 65 15.13 4.22 -7.89
CA PRO A 65 15.38 2.88 -8.41
C PRO A 65 16.87 2.73 -8.68
N LYS A 66 17.45 1.61 -8.27
CA LYS A 66 18.85 1.30 -8.59
C LYS A 66 19.01 1.28 -10.11
N ARG A 67 20.06 1.89 -10.64
CA ARG A 67 20.39 1.76 -12.07
C ARG A 67 20.58 0.28 -12.37
N SER A 68 19.82 -0.22 -13.34
CA SER A 68 20.01 -1.52 -13.98
C SER A 68 21.31 -1.55 -14.77
#